data_AF-A0ABD0QI37-F1
#
_entry.id   AF-A0ABD0QI37-F1
#
_cell.length_a   1.000
_cell.length_b   1.000
_cell.length_c   1.000
_cell.angle_alpha   90.00
_cell.angle_beta   90.00
_cell.angle_gamma   90.00
#
_symmetry.space_group_name_H-M   'P 1'
#
loop_
_entity.id
_entity.type
_entity.pdbx_description
1 polymer ?
#
loop_
_entity_poly.entity_id
_entity_poly.type
_entity_poly.pdbx_seq_one_letter_code
_entity_poly.pdbx_strand_id
1 'polypeptide(L)'
;ILYRAIDSNAVDTGPLYNNRVGISIFFIIYIIIIAFFMMNIFVGFVIVTFQKQGEQEYKNCELDKNQRQCVQYALKARPLKCYIPKNPHQYRVWYFVTSCYFEYLMFFLIMLNTLCLGMQ
;
A
#
# COMPACT_ATOMS: atom_id res chain seq x y z
N ILE A 1 -32.35 13.14 6.00
CA ILE A 1 -32.86 13.73 4.73
C ILE A 1 -33.57 12.65 3.91
N LEU A 2 -32.92 11.53 3.62
CA LEU A 2 -33.52 10.39 2.91
C LEU A 2 -34.91 9.96 3.44
N TYR A 3 -35.03 9.61 4.72
CA TYR A 3 -36.32 9.18 5.29
C TYR A 3 -37.42 10.24 5.17
N ARG A 4 -37.09 11.53 5.40
CA ARG A 4 -38.05 12.63 5.21
C ARG A 4 -38.46 12.81 3.75
N ALA A 5 -37.58 12.50 2.80
CA ALA A 5 -37.89 12.53 1.37
C ALA A 5 -38.75 11.34 0.95
N ILE A 6 -38.52 10.15 1.52
CA ILE A 6 -39.35 8.95 1.30
C ILE A 6 -40.77 9.15 1.83
N ASP A 7 -40.91 9.77 3.01
CA ASP A 7 -42.21 10.00 3.64
C ASP A 7 -42.93 11.25 3.09
N SER A 8 -42.36 11.93 2.09
CA SER A 8 -42.94 13.16 1.52
C SER A 8 -44.28 12.90 0.83
N ASN A 9 -45.24 13.80 1.04
CA ASN A 9 -46.59 13.74 0.47
C ASN A 9 -46.88 14.97 -0.44
N ALA A 10 -48.11 15.45 -0.51
CA ALA A 10 -48.48 16.64 -1.26
C ALA A 10 -48.02 17.92 -0.55
N VAL A 11 -48.02 19.03 -1.30
CA VAL A 11 -47.71 20.36 -0.75
C VAL A 11 -48.64 20.68 0.42
N ASP A 12 -48.09 21.24 1.50
CA ASP A 12 -48.77 21.60 2.76
C ASP A 12 -49.42 20.43 3.53
N THR A 13 -49.03 19.19 3.24
CA THR A 13 -49.51 18.00 3.96
C THR A 13 -48.41 17.33 4.78
N GLY A 14 -48.80 16.69 5.89
CA GLY A 14 -47.87 15.95 6.76
C GLY A 14 -47.24 14.72 6.08
N PRO A 15 -46.14 14.18 6.64
CA PRO A 15 -45.46 13.03 6.08
C PRO A 15 -46.32 11.75 6.19
N LEU A 16 -46.25 10.89 5.17
CA LEU A 16 -46.92 9.60 5.14
C LEU A 16 -45.87 8.50 5.00
N TYR A 17 -45.87 7.57 5.95
CA TYR A 17 -44.84 6.54 6.05
C TYR A 17 -44.72 5.72 4.76
N ASN A 18 -43.51 5.63 4.20
CA ASN A 18 -43.20 4.88 2.98
C ASN A 18 -44.00 5.28 1.72
N ASN A 19 -44.43 6.55 1.63
CA ASN A 19 -45.22 7.02 0.48
C ASN A 19 -44.46 6.96 -0.86
N ARG A 20 -43.18 7.37 -0.88
CA ARG A 20 -42.37 7.54 -2.10
C ARG A 20 -41.00 6.88 -1.99
N VAL A 21 -40.99 5.57 -1.76
CA VAL A 21 -39.75 4.77 -1.63
C VAL A 21 -38.81 4.92 -2.85
N GLY A 22 -39.34 5.12 -4.05
CA GLY A 22 -38.53 5.32 -5.28
C GLY A 22 -37.58 6.52 -5.23
N ILE A 23 -37.86 7.54 -4.41
CA ILE A 23 -36.96 8.68 -4.20
C ILE A 23 -35.61 8.25 -3.59
N SER A 24 -35.57 7.11 -2.88
CA SER A 24 -34.32 6.59 -2.32
C SER A 24 -33.25 6.28 -3.37
N ILE A 25 -33.66 5.83 -4.55
CA ILE A 25 -32.76 5.50 -5.67
C ILE A 25 -31.99 6.75 -6.12
N PHE A 26 -32.67 7.91 -6.16
CA PHE A 26 -32.04 9.18 -6.49
C PHE A 26 -30.90 9.53 -5.53
N PHE A 27 -31.12 9.38 -4.21
CA PHE A 27 -30.08 9.66 -3.21
C PHE A 27 -28.92 8.68 -3.29
N ILE A 28 -29.18 7.39 -3.53
CA ILE A 28 -28.11 6.38 -3.66
C ILE A 28 -27.23 6.70 -4.87
N ILE A 29 -27.81 6.97 -6.03
CA ILE A 29 -27.07 7.34 -7.24
C ILE A 29 -26.28 8.64 -7.01
N TYR A 30 -26.92 9.66 -6.42
CA TYR A 30 -26.27 10.93 -6.10
C TYR A 30 -25.04 10.76 -5.20
N ILE A 31 -25.18 9.97 -4.12
CA ILE A 31 -24.07 9.73 -3.18
C ILE A 31 -22.92 9.00 -3.88
N ILE A 32 -23.20 7.95 -4.67
CA ILE A 32 -22.17 7.18 -5.37
C ILE A 32 -21.40 8.10 -6.34
N ILE A 33 -22.12 8.88 -7.16
CA ILE A 33 -21.50 9.78 -8.13
C ILE A 33 -20.63 10.82 -7.41
N ILE A 34 -21.19 11.56 -6.45
CA ILE A 34 -20.46 12.63 -5.77
C ILE A 34 -19.29 12.09 -4.97
N ALA A 35 -19.45 10.99 -4.24
CA ALA A 35 -18.36 10.38 -3.48
C ALA A 35 -17.22 9.91 -4.40
N PHE A 36 -17.55 9.29 -5.54
CA PHE A 36 -16.56 8.86 -6.53
C PHE A 36 -15.79 10.06 -7.11
N PHE A 37 -16.49 11.12 -7.51
CA PHE A 37 -15.85 12.34 -8.01
C PHE A 37 -14.98 13.01 -6.95
N MET A 38 -15.47 13.12 -5.71
CA MET A 38 -14.71 13.73 -4.61
C MET A 38 -13.42 12.95 -4.31
N MET A 39 -13.48 11.61 -4.24
CA MET A 39 -12.28 10.79 -4.03
C MET A 39 -11.29 10.93 -5.18
N ASN A 40 -11.75 10.95 -6.44
CA ASN A 40 -10.86 11.09 -7.59
C ASN A 40 -10.21 12.47 -7.68
N ILE A 41 -10.96 13.55 -7.38
CA ILE A 41 -10.39 14.90 -7.31
C ILE A 41 -9.34 14.98 -6.21
N PHE A 42 -9.63 14.41 -5.04
CA PHE A 42 -8.69 14.38 -3.92
C PHE A 42 -7.40 13.63 -4.28
N VAL A 43 -7.51 12.41 -4.81
CA VAL A 43 -6.36 11.60 -5.25
C VAL A 43 -5.56 12.34 -6.33
N GLY A 44 -6.25 12.94 -7.32
CA GLY A 44 -5.59 13.73 -8.36
C GLY A 44 -4.79 14.91 -7.81
N PHE A 45 -5.39 15.68 -6.89
CA PHE A 45 -4.71 16.80 -6.24
C PHE A 45 -3.49 16.35 -5.43
N VAL A 46 -3.62 15.26 -4.67
CA VAL A 46 -2.53 14.69 -3.87
C VAL A 46 -1.38 14.22 -4.76
N ILE A 47 -1.67 13.49 -5.85
CA ILE A 47 -0.65 13.02 -6.81
C ILE A 47 0.09 14.20 -7.44
N VAL A 48 -0.64 15.20 -7.96
CA VAL A 48 -0.03 16.39 -8.59
C VAL A 48 0.86 17.15 -7.59
N THR A 49 0.41 17.27 -6.34
CA THR A 49 1.19 17.93 -5.29
C THR A 49 2.47 17.16 -4.98
N PHE A 50 2.41 15.83 -4.84
CA PHE A 50 3.59 15.01 -4.61
C PHE A 50 4.56 15.02 -5.79
N GLN A 51 4.06 15.01 -7.03
CA GLN A 51 4.90 15.13 -8.21
C GLN A 51 5.62 16.48 -8.22
N LYS A 52 4.90 17.57 -7.95
CA LYS A 52 5.48 18.92 -7.90
C LYS A 52 6.51 19.05 -6.78
N GLN A 53 6.24 18.54 -5.58
CA GLN A 53 7.17 18.57 -4.45
C GLN A 53 8.40 17.69 -4.72
N GLY A 54 8.20 16.48 -5.25
CA GLY A 54 9.28 15.54 -5.56
C GLY A 54 10.19 16.01 -6.70
N GLU A 55 9.67 16.78 -7.66
CA GLU A 55 10.48 17.34 -8.75
C GLU A 55 11.07 18.70 -8.42
N GLN A 56 10.44 19.49 -7.55
CA GLN A 56 10.92 20.82 -7.16
C GLN A 56 12.29 20.78 -6.47
N GLU A 57 12.57 19.73 -5.69
CA GLU A 57 13.87 19.54 -5.04
C GLU A 57 15.02 19.35 -6.05
N TYR A 58 14.70 18.90 -7.28
CA TYR A 58 15.69 18.52 -8.30
C TYR A 58 15.63 19.34 -9.59
N LYS A 59 14.80 20.38 -9.64
CA LYS A 59 14.57 21.24 -10.83
C LYS A 59 15.84 21.86 -11.43
N ASN A 60 16.92 21.98 -10.66
CA ASN A 60 18.17 22.61 -11.08
C ASN A 60 19.31 21.60 -11.34
N CYS A 61 19.02 20.30 -11.41
CA CYS A 61 20.03 19.28 -11.67
C CYS A 61 19.98 18.85 -13.14
N GLU A 62 21.13 18.85 -13.83
CA GLU A 62 21.25 18.40 -15.23
C GLU A 62 21.15 16.88 -15.39
N LEU A 63 21.16 16.12 -14.28
CA LEU A 63 21.09 14.66 -14.29
C LEU A 63 19.64 14.16 -14.20
N ASP A 64 19.33 13.15 -15.02
CA ASP A 64 18.07 12.41 -14.94
C ASP A 64 17.94 11.59 -13.63
N LYS A 65 16.70 11.23 -13.25
CA LYS A 65 16.38 10.44 -12.05
C LYS A 65 17.21 9.16 -11.97
N ASN A 66 17.35 8.43 -13.09
CA ASN A 66 18.11 7.18 -13.15
C ASN A 66 19.61 7.41 -12.97
N GLN A 67 20.15 8.45 -13.62
CA GLN A 67 21.57 8.80 -13.50
C GLN A 67 21.91 9.19 -12.06
N ARG A 68 21.06 9.99 -11.43
CA ARG A 68 21.24 10.41 -10.04
C ARG A 68 21.22 9.22 -9.09
N GLN A 69 20.28 8.28 -9.26
CA GLN A 69 20.22 7.09 -8.42
C GLN A 69 21.47 6.22 -8.59
N CYS A 70 21.97 6.08 -9.82
CA CYS A 70 23.21 5.36 -10.12
C CYS A 70 24.44 6.04 -9.48
N VAL A 71 24.60 7.35 -9.65
CA VAL A 71 25.71 8.12 -9.07
C VAL A 71 25.64 8.10 -7.55
N GLN A 72 24.46 8.27 -6.96
CA GLN A 72 24.28 8.21 -5.51
C GLN A 72 24.63 6.82 -4.97
N TYR A 73 24.25 5.75 -5.68
CA TYR A 73 24.61 4.39 -5.31
C TYR A 73 26.13 4.18 -5.42
N ALA A 74 26.74 4.56 -6.55
CA ALA A 74 28.18 4.42 -6.76
C ALA A 74 29.01 5.18 -5.71
N LEU A 75 28.58 6.38 -5.31
CA LEU A 75 29.28 7.20 -4.32
C LEU A 75 29.06 6.74 -2.87
N LYS A 76 27.90 6.16 -2.55
CA LYS A 76 27.54 5.78 -1.16
C LYS A 76 27.67 4.28 -0.88
N ALA A 77 27.84 3.44 -1.90
CA ALA A 77 27.97 2.00 -1.72
C ALA A 77 29.17 1.68 -0.82
N ARG A 78 28.92 0.87 0.21
CA ARG A 78 29.95 0.32 1.09
C ARG A 78 30.08 -1.17 0.83
N PRO A 79 31.30 -1.75 0.90
CA PRO A 79 31.48 -3.17 0.69
C PRO A 79 30.70 -3.97 1.73
N LEU A 80 30.10 -5.07 1.29
CA LEU A 80 29.46 -6.04 2.18
C LEU A 80 30.55 -6.78 2.97
N LYS A 81 30.32 -6.95 4.28
CA LYS A 81 31.23 -7.72 5.13
C LYS A 81 30.91 -9.21 4.99
N CYS A 82 31.72 -9.92 4.22
CA CYS A 82 31.66 -11.38 4.15
C CYS A 82 32.68 -12.01 5.10
N TYR A 83 32.21 -12.74 6.11
CA TYR A 83 33.07 -13.37 7.12
C TYR A 83 33.41 -14.81 6.70
N ILE A 84 34.54 -14.99 6.00
CA ILE A 84 35.01 -16.31 5.54
C ILE A 84 36.04 -16.85 6.56
N PRO A 85 35.79 -18.01 7.18
CA PRO A 85 36.73 -18.60 8.14
C PRO A 85 37.96 -19.20 7.43
N LYS A 86 39.13 -19.12 8.07
CA LYS A 86 40.41 -19.64 7.54
C LYS A 86 40.67 -21.12 7.89
N ASN A 87 40.14 -21.58 9.02
CA ASN A 87 40.39 -22.95 9.49
C ASN A 87 39.55 -23.97 8.71
N PRO A 88 40.13 -25.10 8.25
CA PRO A 88 39.44 -26.05 7.38
C PRO A 88 38.21 -26.69 8.05
N HIS A 89 38.27 -26.96 9.36
CA HIS A 89 37.13 -27.49 10.11
C HIS A 89 36.00 -26.46 10.23
N GLN A 90 36.32 -25.19 10.49
CA GLN A 90 35.32 -24.11 10.55
C GLN A 90 34.73 -23.83 9.18
N TYR A 91 35.52 -23.91 8.12
CA TYR A 91 35.06 -23.76 6.75
C TYR A 91 34.02 -24.81 6.36
N ARG A 92 34.20 -26.06 6.78
CA ARG A 92 33.22 -27.13 6.53
C ARG A 92 31.85 -26.84 7.16
N VAL A 93 31.84 -26.30 8.39
CA VAL A 93 30.60 -25.91 9.07
C VAL A 93 30.00 -24.66 8.41
N TRP A 94 30.82 -23.66 8.12
CA TRP A 94 30.38 -22.44 7.43
C TRP A 94 29.75 -22.75 6.06
N TYR A 95 30.34 -23.66 5.29
CA TYR A 95 29.82 -24.10 4.01
C TYR A 95 28.45 -24.80 4.15
N PHE A 96 28.27 -25.61 5.19
CA PHE A 96 26.98 -26.25 5.46
C PHE A 96 25.90 -25.24 5.84
N VAL A 97 26.20 -24.33 6.78
CA VAL A 97 25.25 -23.32 7.26
C VAL A 97 24.90 -22.31 6.17
N THR A 98 25.84 -21.98 5.29
CA THR A 98 25.63 -21.05 4.16
C THR A 98 24.99 -21.74 2.94
N SER A 99 24.69 -23.05 3.02
CA SER A 99 24.09 -23.78 1.91
C SER A 99 22.58 -23.51 1.80
N CYS A 100 22.05 -23.47 0.56
CA CYS A 100 20.62 -23.29 0.32
C CYS A 100 19.77 -24.39 0.98
N TYR A 101 20.30 -25.62 1.10
CA TYR A 101 19.58 -26.71 1.76
C TYR A 101 19.29 -26.41 3.23
N PHE A 102 20.24 -25.81 3.94
CA PHE A 102 20.06 -25.40 5.32
C PHE A 102 19.07 -24.25 5.45
N GLU A 103 19.07 -23.30 4.50
CA GLU A 103 18.06 -22.24 4.44
C GLU A 103 16.64 -22.79 4.28
N TYR A 104 16.43 -23.74 3.36
CA TYR A 104 15.12 -24.39 3.19
C TYR A 104 14.67 -25.18 4.42
N LEU A 105 15.60 -25.86 5.10
CA LEU A 105 15.31 -26.57 6.34
C LEU A 105 14.87 -25.62 7.45
N MET A 106 15.58 -24.50 7.64
CA MET A 106 15.21 -23.48 8.61
C MET A 106 13.84 -22.85 8.30
N PHE A 107 13.59 -22.53 7.03
CA PHE A 107 12.30 -22.01 6.59
C PHE A 107 11.15 -23.01 6.88
N PHE A 108 11.36 -24.29 6.59
CA PHE A 108 10.40 -25.34 6.88
C PHE A 108 10.09 -25.48 8.37
N LEU A 109 11.12 -25.44 9.23
CA LEU A 109 10.94 -25.50 10.68
C LEU A 109 10.16 -24.28 11.23
N ILE A 110 10.42 -23.08 10.70
CA ILE A 110 9.67 -21.87 11.08
C ILE A 110 8.19 -22.00 10.67
N MET A 111 7.90 -22.50 9.47
CA MET A 111 6.52 -22.74 9.04
C MET A 111 5.83 -23.77 9.95
N LEU A 112 6.47 -24.90 10.24
CA LEU A 112 5.91 -25.91 11.12
C LEU A 112 5.62 -25.37 12.53
N ASN A 113 6.53 -24.56 13.07
CA ASN A 113 6.32 -23.92 14.37
C ASN A 113 5.13 -22.96 14.34
N THR A 114 4.99 -22.15 13.28
CA THR A 114 3.86 -21.24 13.08
C THR A 114 2.54 -22.00 12.99
N LEU A 115 2.50 -23.14 12.27
CA LEU A 115 1.32 -24.00 12.19
C LEU A 115 0.98 -24.62 13.55
N CYS A 116 1.98 -25.08 14.30
CA CYS A 116 1.79 -25.65 15.63
C CYS A 116 1.21 -24.62 16.61
N LEU A 117 1.69 -23.37 16.58
CA LEU A 117 1.14 -22.27 17.37
C LEU A 117 -0.27 -21.89 16.92
N GLY A 118 -0.56 -21.89 15.63
CA GLY A 118 -1.90 -21.56 15.10
C GLY A 118 -2.96 -22.63 15.35
N MET A 119 -2.56 -23.85 15.71
CA MET A 119 -3.46 -24.94 16.11
C MET A 119 -3.77 -24.95 17.62
N GLN A 120 -3.13 -24.07 18.40
CA GLN A 120 -3.38 -23.87 19.82
C GLN A 120 -4.44 -22.77 20.04
#